data_AF-A0A9J7AN02-F1
#
_entry.id   AF-A0A9J7AN02-F1
#
_cell.length_a   1.000
_cell.length_b   1.000
_cell.length_c   1.000
_cell.angle_alpha   90.00
_cell.angle_beta   90.00
_cell.angle_gamma   90.00
#
_symmetry.space_group_name_H-M   'P 1'
#
loop_
_entity.id
_entity.type
_entity.pdbx_description
1 polymer ?
#
loop_
_entity_poly.entity_id
_entity_poly.type
_entity_poly.pdbx_seq_one_letter_code
_entity_poly.pdbx_strand_id
1 'polypeptide(L)'
;MPDRTICAVFSLAAALAVFLAPDLSSASDGGPAVRFVDENIPKFRAKKEMIAEYGARYDVLHNRLIERNRAGEDLPCSTQILNEVGWWIKYSTERETVERRLDDLERSLAPDYRDQSAARKQSAEDGSWGGCYEPWFFRAWNSVDPLREVLLSGERPEYPLHFLKEVETPELIAARLRGLIVSRPAKDGRNNRKELNLTVTGLGQLLWLPLFEDVVSEIVPRAALGAALIEVMDEEWQDPETGYWGAWYEADDGRIVKTEDLSITFHIVSYRSGDVPRREKLIETLFLTRERPYPYGWQDRGTQNTHHTYDVVRIIELVWPDLDAYQRARARAEIVIILSRALRIALQQDGSFDPAPYNSVAEAYYFGVSLLDAAGYLDPEKRFWAEKWKFEARTRTRARIIARLEELDSDAPMAKAALRKLYKSPEQAF
;
A
#
# COMPACT_ATOMS: atom_id res chain seq x y z
N MET A 1 25.11 -47.61 47.36
CA MET A 1 24.56 -46.26 47.12
C MET A 1 23.98 -46.24 45.71
N PRO A 2 22.79 -45.68 45.54
CA PRO A 2 21.70 -46.14 44.65
C PRO A 2 21.89 -45.64 43.20
N ASP A 3 21.17 -46.05 42.16
CA ASP A 3 20.09 -47.01 41.95
C ASP A 3 20.00 -47.33 40.44
N ARG A 4 19.58 -48.57 40.15
CA ARG A 4 18.67 -49.07 39.09
C ARG A 4 18.73 -48.53 37.64
N THR A 5 18.95 -49.30 36.56
CA THR A 5 18.30 -50.55 36.04
C THR A 5 17.41 -50.26 34.81
N ILE A 6 17.83 -50.81 33.65
CA ILE A 6 17.04 -51.42 32.51
C ILE A 6 16.20 -50.47 31.61
N CYS A 7 16.37 -50.41 30.28
CA CYS A 7 16.19 -51.36 29.14
C CYS A 7 14.74 -51.41 28.55
N ALA A 8 14.68 -51.54 27.21
CA ALA A 8 13.53 -51.86 26.30
C ALA A 8 12.61 -50.67 25.91
N VAL A 9 12.41 -50.26 24.64
CA VAL A 9 12.02 -50.89 23.33
C VAL A 9 10.49 -51.02 23.14
N PHE A 10 10.02 -50.67 21.93
CA PHE A 10 8.65 -50.67 21.32
C PHE A 10 7.88 -49.34 21.45
N SER A 11 7.59 -48.59 20.37
CA SER A 11 6.66 -48.79 19.23
C SER A 11 5.25 -48.24 19.48
N LEU A 12 4.80 -47.41 18.53
CA LEU A 12 3.43 -47.24 18.01
C LEU A 12 2.25 -46.91 18.95
N ALA A 13 1.71 -45.70 18.83
CA ALA A 13 0.28 -45.33 18.88
C ALA A 13 0.21 -43.81 18.62
N ALA A 14 -0.40 -43.21 17.59
CA ALA A 14 -1.64 -43.53 16.86
C ALA A 14 -2.83 -43.77 17.80
N ALA A 15 -3.38 -42.68 18.34
CA ALA A 15 -4.76 -42.57 18.81
C ALA A 15 -5.20 -41.13 18.47
N LEU A 16 -5.84 -40.89 17.33
CA LEU A 16 -7.27 -41.10 17.07
C LEU A 16 -8.15 -40.46 18.16
N ALA A 17 -8.29 -39.14 18.10
CA ALA A 17 -9.51 -38.48 18.55
C ALA A 17 -10.40 -38.29 17.32
N VAL A 18 -11.20 -39.32 17.04
CA VAL A 18 -12.38 -39.22 16.18
C VAL A 18 -13.37 -38.32 16.90
N PHE A 19 -13.36 -37.04 16.58
CA PHE A 19 -14.59 -36.25 16.62
C PHE A 19 -15.05 -36.13 15.17
N LEU A 20 -16.17 -36.80 14.92
CA LEU A 20 -17.04 -36.74 13.76
C LEU A 20 -16.79 -35.47 12.92
N ALA A 21 -16.12 -35.63 11.78
CA ALA A 21 -16.24 -34.65 10.71
C ALA A 21 -17.74 -34.60 10.37
N PRO A 22 -18.43 -33.45 10.50
CA PRO A 22 -19.75 -33.35 9.93
C PRO A 22 -19.63 -33.65 8.44
N ASP A 23 -20.54 -34.49 7.98
CA ASP A 23 -20.73 -34.91 6.61
C ASP A 23 -20.62 -33.71 5.65
N LEU A 24 -19.52 -33.61 4.90
CA LEU A 24 -19.25 -32.55 3.92
C LEU A 24 -20.11 -32.69 2.65
N SER A 25 -21.21 -33.45 2.71
CA SER A 25 -22.13 -33.68 1.60
C SER A 25 -23.47 -32.95 1.71
N SER A 26 -23.62 -32.00 2.64
CA SER A 26 -24.73 -31.03 2.59
C SER A 26 -24.36 -29.67 3.19
N ALA A 27 -23.85 -28.77 2.35
CA ALA A 27 -23.79 -27.34 2.64
C ALA A 27 -24.04 -26.56 1.34
N SER A 28 -25.29 -26.61 0.86
CA SER A 28 -25.84 -25.52 0.08
C SER A 28 -26.23 -24.39 1.02
N ASP A 29 -25.82 -23.17 0.65
CA ASP A 29 -26.23 -21.86 1.15
C ASP A 29 -25.68 -21.39 2.52
N GLY A 30 -24.62 -20.56 2.50
CA GLY A 30 -24.31 -19.63 3.61
C GLY A 30 -22.88 -19.54 4.18
N GLY A 31 -21.82 -19.92 3.45
CA GLY A 31 -20.42 -19.73 3.91
C GLY A 31 -19.94 -18.26 3.83
N PRO A 32 -18.96 -17.82 4.67
CA PRO A 32 -18.54 -16.42 4.76
C PRO A 32 -18.06 -15.91 3.40
N ALA A 33 -18.70 -14.82 2.96
CA ALA A 33 -18.66 -14.27 1.62
C ALA A 33 -17.30 -13.62 1.29
N VAL A 34 -16.23 -14.41 1.20
CA VAL A 34 -14.95 -13.94 0.66
C VAL A 34 -14.83 -14.48 -0.75
N ARG A 35 -15.00 -13.61 -1.74
CA ARG A 35 -15.14 -14.04 -3.13
C ARG A 35 -13.80 -14.51 -3.62
N PHE A 36 -13.70 -15.78 -4.01
CA PHE A 36 -12.46 -16.29 -4.59
C PHE A 36 -12.31 -15.67 -5.99
N VAL A 37 -11.37 -14.73 -6.12
CA VAL A 37 -11.18 -13.96 -7.35
C VAL A 37 -10.17 -14.60 -8.31
N ASP A 38 -9.79 -15.86 -8.10
CA ASP A 38 -8.75 -16.51 -8.91
C ASP A 38 -9.18 -16.82 -10.36
N GLU A 39 -10.47 -16.70 -10.70
CA GLU A 39 -10.94 -16.91 -12.07
C GLU A 39 -11.87 -15.81 -12.62
N ASN A 40 -12.22 -14.80 -11.82
CA ASN A 40 -13.35 -13.89 -12.11
C ASN A 40 -13.03 -12.39 -12.21
N ILE A 41 -11.80 -11.93 -11.93
CA ILE A 41 -11.40 -10.65 -12.55
C ILE A 41 -11.26 -10.98 -14.03
N PRO A 42 -12.01 -10.33 -14.94
CA PRO A 42 -11.91 -10.58 -16.36
C PRO A 42 -10.43 -10.66 -16.66
N LYS A 43 -9.93 -11.84 -17.07
CA LYS A 43 -8.52 -12.04 -17.38
C LYS A 43 -8.19 -10.88 -18.30
N PHE A 44 -7.51 -9.85 -17.79
CA PHE A 44 -7.31 -8.64 -18.55
C PHE A 44 -6.28 -9.04 -19.59
N ARG A 45 -6.78 -9.63 -20.67
CA ARG A 45 -6.01 -10.29 -21.72
C ARG A 45 -5.08 -9.26 -22.32
N ALA A 46 -5.60 -8.05 -22.47
CA ALA A 46 -4.86 -6.82 -22.68
C ALA A 46 -3.62 -6.70 -21.77
N LYS A 47 -3.68 -6.82 -20.44
CA LYS A 47 -2.46 -6.79 -19.60
C LYS A 47 -1.44 -7.86 -20.01
N LYS A 48 -1.87 -9.09 -20.30
CA LYS A 48 -0.92 -10.14 -20.74
C LYS A 48 -0.29 -9.77 -22.08
N GLU A 49 -1.07 -9.24 -23.02
CA GLU A 49 -0.61 -8.79 -24.33
C GLU A 49 0.33 -7.58 -24.22
N MET A 50 -0.04 -6.57 -23.45
CA MET A 50 0.77 -5.38 -23.18
C MET A 50 2.09 -5.73 -22.48
N ILE A 51 2.07 -6.66 -21.51
CA ILE A 51 3.30 -7.16 -20.87
C ILE A 51 4.16 -7.94 -21.87
N ALA A 52 3.56 -8.79 -22.71
CA ALA A 52 4.30 -9.55 -23.71
C ALA A 52 4.98 -8.63 -24.74
N GLU A 53 4.35 -7.51 -25.08
CA GLU A 53 4.85 -6.58 -26.08
C GLU A 53 5.87 -5.59 -25.52
N TYR A 54 5.58 -4.97 -24.39
CA TYR A 54 6.37 -3.86 -23.86
C TYR A 54 7.22 -4.23 -22.63
N GLY A 55 6.96 -5.39 -22.01
CA GLY A 55 7.59 -5.79 -20.75
C GLY A 55 9.11 -5.88 -20.84
N ALA A 56 9.66 -6.43 -21.92
CA ALA A 56 11.11 -6.53 -22.09
C ALA A 56 11.78 -5.13 -22.17
N ARG A 57 11.19 -4.18 -22.91
CA ARG A 57 11.71 -2.81 -23.00
C ARG A 57 11.58 -2.09 -21.65
N TYR A 58 10.44 -2.24 -20.98
CA TYR A 58 10.23 -1.72 -19.64
C TYR A 58 11.28 -2.23 -18.65
N ASP A 59 11.54 -3.54 -18.63
CA ASP A 59 12.48 -4.17 -17.69
C ASP A 59 13.92 -3.70 -17.91
N VAL A 60 14.35 -3.52 -19.17
CA VAL A 60 15.67 -2.95 -19.48
C VAL A 60 15.82 -1.54 -18.90
N LEU A 61 14.82 -0.67 -19.12
CA LEU A 61 14.85 0.70 -18.61
C LEU A 61 14.75 0.76 -17.07
N HIS A 62 13.92 -0.11 -16.48
CA HIS A 62 13.81 -0.25 -15.03
C HIS A 62 15.14 -0.67 -14.40
N ASN A 63 15.78 -1.71 -14.93
CA ASN A 63 17.08 -2.18 -14.43
C ASN A 63 18.14 -1.09 -14.52
N ARG A 64 18.19 -0.36 -15.63
CA ARG A 64 19.11 0.78 -15.80
C ARG A 64 18.86 1.87 -14.75
N LEU A 65 17.60 2.19 -14.44
CA LEU A 65 17.27 3.15 -13.37
C LEU A 65 17.76 2.64 -12.00
N ILE A 66 17.50 1.37 -11.67
CA ILE A 66 17.93 0.76 -10.40
C ILE A 66 19.45 0.74 -10.26
N GLU A 67 20.19 0.41 -11.33
CA GLU A 67 21.66 0.44 -11.33
C GLU A 67 22.21 1.83 -11.06
N ARG A 68 21.65 2.87 -11.69
CA ARG A 68 22.04 4.27 -11.45
C ARG A 68 21.70 4.72 -10.03
N ASN A 69 20.50 4.37 -9.52
CA ASN A 69 20.12 4.65 -8.14
C ASN A 69 21.08 3.96 -7.14
N ARG A 70 21.53 2.73 -7.43
CA ARG A 70 22.55 2.03 -6.61
C ARG A 70 23.91 2.69 -6.66
N ALA A 71 24.23 3.41 -7.74
CA ALA A 71 25.44 4.22 -7.87
C ALA A 71 25.31 5.61 -7.21
N GLY A 72 24.18 5.89 -6.55
CA GLY A 72 23.93 7.16 -5.84
C GLY A 72 23.32 8.26 -6.72
N GLU A 73 22.98 7.97 -7.98
CA GLU A 73 22.30 8.96 -8.81
C GLU A 73 20.83 9.10 -8.41
N ASP A 74 20.36 10.34 -8.31
CA ASP A 74 18.99 10.67 -7.97
C ASP A 74 18.20 11.10 -9.21
N LEU A 75 17.28 10.24 -9.66
CA LEU A 75 16.58 10.35 -10.95
C LEU A 75 15.05 10.39 -10.75
N PRO A 76 14.50 11.43 -10.08
CA PRO A 76 13.10 11.47 -9.70
C PRO A 76 12.14 11.61 -10.89
N CYS A 77 12.50 12.33 -11.95
CA CYS A 77 11.66 12.45 -13.14
C CYS A 77 11.58 11.13 -13.89
N SER A 78 12.72 10.45 -14.09
CA SER A 78 12.76 9.10 -14.66
C SER A 78 11.94 8.10 -13.84
N THR A 79 11.98 8.22 -12.51
CA THR A 79 11.15 7.39 -11.60
C THR A 79 9.66 7.63 -11.81
N GLN A 80 9.23 8.89 -11.96
CA GLN A 80 7.83 9.24 -12.24
C GLN A 80 7.37 8.68 -13.59
N ILE A 81 8.15 8.88 -14.66
CA ILE A 81 7.82 8.35 -15.99
C ILE A 81 7.75 6.82 -15.97
N LEU A 82 8.70 6.15 -15.30
CA LEU A 82 8.69 4.68 -15.13
C LEU A 82 7.42 4.20 -14.44
N ASN A 83 7.02 4.85 -13.34
CA ASN A 83 5.80 4.49 -12.61
C ASN A 83 4.55 4.64 -13.49
N GLU A 84 4.48 5.71 -14.28
CA GLU A 84 3.36 5.98 -15.18
C GLU A 84 3.27 4.95 -16.31
N VAL A 85 4.37 4.72 -17.03
CA VAL A 85 4.37 3.75 -18.14
C VAL A 85 4.14 2.31 -17.65
N GLY A 86 4.64 1.98 -16.46
CA GLY A 86 4.35 0.72 -15.80
C GLY A 86 2.87 0.57 -15.43
N TRP A 87 2.19 1.66 -15.08
CA TRP A 87 0.73 1.67 -14.93
C TRP A 87 0.04 1.46 -16.26
N TRP A 88 0.41 2.21 -17.31
CA TRP A 88 -0.19 2.07 -18.64
C TRP A 88 -0.13 0.63 -19.16
N ILE A 89 1.03 -0.01 -19.07
CA ILE A 89 1.23 -1.42 -19.47
C ILE A 89 0.35 -2.39 -18.67
N LYS A 90 0.15 -2.15 -17.37
CA LYS A 90 -0.55 -3.07 -16.46
C LYS A 90 -2.07 -2.87 -16.44
N TYR A 91 -2.55 -1.68 -16.80
CA TYR A 91 -3.92 -1.24 -16.51
C TYR A 91 -4.66 -0.64 -17.73
N SER A 92 -4.08 -0.67 -18.93
CA SER A 92 -4.72 -0.12 -20.13
C SER A 92 -4.43 -0.92 -21.41
N THR A 93 -5.10 -0.56 -22.51
CA THR A 93 -4.75 -0.95 -23.89
C THR A 93 -4.17 0.21 -24.71
N GLU A 94 -3.69 1.28 -24.07
CA GLU A 94 -3.28 2.54 -24.72
C GLU A 94 -1.86 2.45 -25.29
N ARG A 95 -1.70 1.71 -26.38
CA ARG A 95 -0.40 1.39 -27.00
C ARG A 95 0.43 2.62 -27.36
N GLU A 96 -0.19 3.59 -28.03
CA GLU A 96 0.49 4.83 -28.45
C GLU A 96 1.04 5.61 -27.25
N THR A 97 0.28 5.63 -26.15
CA THR A 97 0.73 6.27 -24.92
C THR A 97 1.89 5.50 -24.30
N VAL A 98 1.82 4.16 -24.25
CA VAL A 98 2.93 3.34 -23.73
C VAL A 98 4.21 3.57 -24.53
N GLU A 99 4.15 3.53 -25.85
CA GLU A 99 5.31 3.74 -26.72
C GLU A 99 5.96 5.09 -26.47
N ARG A 100 5.17 6.16 -26.48
CA ARG A 100 5.65 7.52 -26.24
C ARG A 100 6.26 7.66 -24.84
N ARG A 101 5.63 7.09 -23.80
CA ARG A 101 6.15 7.19 -22.43
C ARG A 101 7.40 6.33 -22.21
N LEU A 102 7.58 5.22 -22.94
CA LEU A 102 8.84 4.48 -22.96
C LEU A 102 9.96 5.30 -23.64
N ASP A 103 9.64 6.01 -24.72
CA ASP A 103 10.61 6.91 -25.39
C ASP A 103 11.00 8.08 -24.47
N ASP A 104 10.04 8.66 -23.75
CA ASP A 104 10.28 9.70 -22.75
C ASP A 104 11.17 9.18 -21.61
N LEU A 105 10.92 7.95 -21.12
CA LEU A 105 11.73 7.32 -20.09
C LEU A 105 13.17 7.11 -20.56
N GLU A 106 13.34 6.55 -21.74
CA GLU A 106 14.67 6.32 -22.34
C GLU A 106 15.44 7.63 -22.50
N ARG A 107 14.78 8.70 -22.96
CA ARG A 107 15.35 10.04 -23.05
C ARG A 107 15.73 10.59 -21.68
N SER A 108 14.87 10.43 -20.68
CA SER A 108 15.13 10.91 -19.32
C SER A 108 16.33 10.21 -18.65
N LEU A 109 16.64 8.99 -19.09
CA LEU A 109 17.77 8.19 -18.63
C LEU A 109 19.07 8.44 -19.41
N ALA A 110 19.03 9.28 -20.46
CA ALA A 110 20.22 9.62 -21.23
C ALA A 110 21.25 10.38 -20.35
N PRO A 111 22.57 10.17 -20.54
CA PRO A 111 23.60 10.79 -19.68
C PRO A 111 23.59 12.33 -19.70
N ASP A 112 23.08 12.93 -20.78
CA ASP A 112 22.98 14.37 -20.99
C ASP A 112 21.64 14.97 -20.52
N TYR A 113 20.67 14.14 -20.14
CA TYR A 113 19.39 14.61 -19.62
C TYR A 113 19.55 15.13 -18.19
N ARG A 114 19.53 16.46 -18.03
CA ARG A 114 19.74 17.11 -16.73
C ARG A 114 18.48 17.60 -16.03
N ASP A 115 17.34 17.67 -16.72
CA ASP A 115 16.11 18.21 -16.12
C ASP A 115 15.32 17.14 -15.35
N GLN A 116 15.90 16.66 -14.26
CA GLN A 116 15.21 15.83 -13.28
C GLN A 116 14.37 16.69 -12.30
N SER A 117 14.52 18.02 -12.36
CA SER A 117 14.05 18.94 -11.34
C SER A 117 12.53 19.14 -11.33
N ALA A 118 11.89 18.99 -12.50
CA ALA A 118 10.43 19.11 -12.65
C ALA A 118 9.65 18.14 -11.75
N ALA A 119 10.24 17.00 -11.37
CA ALA A 119 9.61 16.04 -10.47
C ALA A 119 9.38 16.58 -9.05
N ARG A 120 10.16 17.60 -8.62
CA ARG A 120 10.18 18.15 -7.26
C ARG A 120 9.70 19.58 -7.14
N LYS A 121 9.55 20.28 -8.26
CA LYS A 121 9.06 21.65 -8.28
C LYS A 121 7.54 21.68 -8.26
N GLN A 122 6.99 22.67 -7.58
CA GLN A 122 5.58 23.00 -7.73
C GLN A 122 5.38 23.61 -9.12
N SER A 123 4.37 23.14 -9.84
CA SER A 123 4.00 23.65 -11.16
C SER A 123 3.36 25.03 -11.04
N ALA A 124 3.82 25.99 -11.83
CA ALA A 124 3.16 27.29 -11.96
C ALA A 124 1.81 27.22 -12.71
N GLU A 125 1.57 26.12 -13.45
CA GLU A 125 0.36 25.95 -14.27
C GLU A 125 -0.87 25.59 -13.41
N ASP A 126 -0.74 24.58 -12.56
CA ASP A 126 -1.85 24.04 -11.76
C ASP A 126 -1.54 23.91 -10.26
N GLY A 127 -0.33 24.31 -9.83
CA GLY A 127 0.10 24.21 -8.43
C GLY A 127 0.37 22.78 -7.95
N SER A 128 0.39 21.78 -8.83
CA SER A 128 0.71 20.40 -8.45
C SER A 128 2.21 20.14 -8.43
N TRP A 129 2.63 19.08 -7.74
CA TRP A 129 3.96 18.48 -7.90
C TRP A 129 3.88 17.22 -8.76
N GLY A 130 5.05 16.80 -9.23
CA GLY A 130 5.18 15.63 -10.10
C GLY A 130 5.05 16.00 -11.56
N GLY A 131 5.75 17.05 -11.98
CA GLY A 131 5.69 17.59 -13.34
C GLY A 131 6.13 16.64 -14.45
N CYS A 132 6.62 15.45 -14.12
CA CYS A 132 6.94 14.40 -15.09
C CYS A 132 5.79 13.39 -15.28
N TYR A 133 4.69 13.50 -14.52
CA TYR A 133 3.46 12.75 -14.73
C TYR A 133 2.48 13.51 -15.63
N GLU A 134 1.86 12.79 -16.57
CA GLU A 134 0.77 13.34 -17.38
C GLU A 134 -0.62 13.18 -16.77
N PRO A 135 -0.98 12.06 -16.12
CA PRO A 135 -2.30 11.91 -15.54
C PRO A 135 -2.47 12.77 -14.29
N TRP A 136 -3.59 13.47 -14.18
CA TRP A 136 -3.94 14.29 -13.03
C TRP A 136 -3.83 13.54 -11.70
N PHE A 137 -4.34 12.31 -11.61
CA PHE A 137 -4.40 11.57 -10.34
C PHE A 137 -2.99 11.25 -9.80
N PHE A 138 -2.00 11.09 -10.68
CA PHE A 138 -0.61 10.94 -10.27
C PHE A 138 -0.06 12.24 -9.72
N ARG A 139 -0.31 13.38 -10.37
CA ARG A 139 0.11 14.70 -9.87
C ARG A 139 -0.57 15.06 -8.55
N ALA A 140 -1.90 14.87 -8.46
CA ALA A 140 -2.66 15.11 -7.24
C ALA A 140 -2.15 14.27 -6.06
N TRP A 141 -1.90 12.98 -6.28
CA TRP A 141 -1.30 12.10 -5.27
C TRP A 141 0.14 12.52 -4.92
N ASN A 142 0.98 12.79 -5.92
CA ASN A 142 2.38 13.17 -5.73
C ASN A 142 2.53 14.57 -5.09
N SER A 143 1.49 15.39 -5.08
CA SER A 143 1.47 16.72 -4.45
C SER A 143 1.39 16.66 -2.92
N VAL A 144 0.91 15.55 -2.35
CA VAL A 144 0.64 15.49 -0.91
C VAL A 144 1.91 15.58 -0.06
N ASP A 145 2.93 14.79 -0.39
CA ASP A 145 4.14 14.73 0.44
C ASP A 145 4.99 16.02 0.34
N PRO A 146 5.26 16.60 -0.85
CA PRO A 146 5.93 17.89 -0.95
C PRO A 146 5.15 19.01 -0.27
N LEU A 147 3.82 19.05 -0.43
CA LEU A 147 2.99 20.04 0.26
C LEU A 147 3.10 19.88 1.79
N ARG A 148 3.08 18.63 2.30
CA ARG A 148 3.31 18.36 3.73
C ARG A 148 4.67 18.91 4.18
N GLU A 149 5.73 18.69 3.41
CA GLU A 149 7.07 19.19 3.75
C GLU A 149 7.12 20.72 3.83
N VAL A 150 6.52 21.41 2.86
CA VAL A 150 6.39 22.88 2.84
C VAL A 150 5.62 23.38 4.07
N LEU A 151 4.50 22.74 4.42
CA LEU A 151 3.71 23.18 5.58
C LEU A 151 4.41 22.90 6.90
N LEU A 152 5.12 21.79 7.02
CA LEU A 152 5.89 21.44 8.21
C LEU A 152 7.12 22.34 8.43
N SER A 153 7.64 22.99 7.38
CA SER A 153 8.67 24.03 7.52
C SER A 153 8.09 25.41 7.90
N GLY A 154 6.77 25.52 8.04
CA GLY A 154 6.08 26.79 8.31
C GLY A 154 5.95 27.68 7.06
N GLU A 155 6.20 27.13 5.88
CA GLU A 155 6.07 27.82 4.61
C GLU A 155 4.68 27.59 3.99
N ARG A 156 4.38 28.34 2.92
CA ARG A 156 3.19 28.16 2.09
C ARG A 156 3.57 27.70 0.69
N PRO A 157 2.68 26.98 -0.02
CA PRO A 157 2.92 26.65 -1.42
C PRO A 157 3.15 27.92 -2.25
N GLU A 158 4.09 27.86 -3.18
CA GLU A 158 4.47 28.97 -4.07
C GLU A 158 3.31 29.34 -5.01
N TYR A 159 2.59 28.32 -5.49
CA TYR A 159 1.44 28.48 -6.40
C TYR A 159 0.13 27.97 -5.78
N PRO A 160 -1.03 28.55 -6.11
CA PRO A 160 -2.33 28.03 -5.68
C PRO A 160 -2.57 26.60 -6.17
N LEU A 161 -3.21 25.75 -5.36
CA LEU A 161 -3.45 24.32 -5.62
C LEU A 161 -4.58 24.08 -6.65
N HIS A 162 -4.50 24.72 -7.82
CA HIS A 162 -5.53 24.70 -8.85
C HIS A 162 -5.82 23.31 -9.44
N PHE A 163 -4.94 22.33 -9.29
CA PHE A 163 -5.24 20.93 -9.64
C PHE A 163 -6.47 20.39 -8.91
N LEU A 164 -6.86 20.96 -7.75
CA LEU A 164 -8.09 20.59 -7.05
C LEU A 164 -9.37 21.04 -7.78
N LYS A 165 -9.27 21.92 -8.77
CA LYS A 165 -10.43 22.38 -9.56
C LYS A 165 -11.10 21.26 -10.36
N GLU A 166 -10.38 20.17 -10.67
CA GLU A 166 -11.00 19.00 -11.30
C GLU A 166 -12.07 18.31 -10.42
N VAL A 167 -12.07 18.57 -9.11
CA VAL A 167 -12.97 17.97 -8.12
C VAL A 167 -13.55 19.02 -7.16
N GLU A 168 -13.69 20.27 -7.60
CA GLU A 168 -13.98 21.43 -6.71
C GLU A 168 -15.38 21.45 -6.09
N THR A 169 -16.31 20.60 -6.54
CA THR A 169 -17.65 20.51 -5.95
C THR A 169 -17.96 19.10 -5.45
N PRO A 170 -18.87 18.96 -4.46
CA PRO A 170 -19.36 17.66 -3.98
C PRO A 170 -19.82 16.74 -5.12
N GLU A 171 -20.47 17.30 -6.13
CA GLU A 171 -20.97 16.55 -7.29
C GLU A 171 -19.83 16.04 -8.17
N LEU A 172 -18.81 16.87 -8.42
CA LEU A 172 -17.65 16.50 -9.26
C LEU A 172 -16.82 15.41 -8.61
N ILE A 173 -16.50 15.54 -7.31
CA ILE A 173 -15.70 14.52 -6.60
C ILE A 173 -16.47 13.19 -6.49
N ALA A 174 -17.77 13.23 -6.23
CA ALA A 174 -18.61 12.05 -6.17
C ALA A 174 -18.74 11.38 -7.55
N ALA A 175 -18.98 12.17 -8.61
CA ALA A 175 -19.04 11.66 -9.98
C ALA A 175 -17.72 11.02 -10.41
N ARG A 176 -16.58 11.62 -10.06
CA ARG A 176 -15.26 11.06 -10.33
C ARG A 176 -15.08 9.72 -9.64
N LEU A 177 -15.37 9.62 -8.34
CA LEU A 177 -15.22 8.36 -7.62
C LEU A 177 -16.14 7.28 -8.20
N ARG A 178 -17.42 7.59 -8.45
CA ARG A 178 -18.37 6.64 -9.08
C ARG A 178 -17.88 6.12 -10.43
N GLY A 179 -17.29 6.98 -11.25
CA GLY A 179 -16.70 6.59 -12.54
C GLY A 179 -15.51 5.62 -12.44
N LEU A 180 -14.85 5.55 -11.28
CA LEU A 180 -13.65 4.73 -11.06
C LEU A 180 -13.94 3.40 -10.35
N ILE A 181 -15.04 3.29 -9.60
CA ILE A 181 -15.36 2.10 -8.80
C ILE A 181 -15.45 0.85 -9.67
N VAL A 182 -16.17 0.92 -10.79
CA VAL A 182 -16.37 -0.20 -11.71
C VAL A 182 -15.51 -0.02 -12.96
N SER A 183 -14.54 -0.92 -13.13
CA SER A 183 -13.75 -1.02 -14.37
C SER A 183 -14.46 -1.92 -15.39
N ARG A 184 -14.32 -1.60 -16.67
CA ARG A 184 -14.87 -2.43 -17.77
C ARG A 184 -13.79 -2.77 -18.81
N PRO A 185 -12.71 -3.46 -18.40
CA PRO A 185 -11.50 -3.54 -19.23
C PRO A 185 -11.72 -4.24 -20.58
N ALA A 186 -12.72 -5.11 -20.68
CA ALA A 186 -13.10 -5.76 -21.95
C ALA A 186 -13.81 -4.81 -22.93
N LYS A 187 -14.46 -3.75 -22.44
CA LYS A 187 -15.24 -2.79 -23.23
C LYS A 187 -14.47 -1.51 -23.53
N ASP A 188 -13.82 -0.94 -22.51
CA ASP A 188 -13.14 0.36 -22.61
C ASP A 188 -11.61 0.25 -22.56
N GLY A 189 -11.07 -0.96 -22.40
CA GLY A 189 -9.63 -1.17 -22.35
C GLY A 189 -8.96 -0.64 -21.08
N ARG A 190 -9.71 -0.23 -20.05
CA ARG A 190 -9.17 0.39 -18.82
C ARG A 190 -9.49 -0.41 -17.57
N ASN A 191 -8.47 -0.53 -16.72
CA ASN A 191 -8.60 -1.00 -15.35
C ASN A 191 -8.33 0.18 -14.41
N ASN A 192 -9.39 0.73 -13.84
CA ASN A 192 -9.37 1.96 -13.04
C ASN A 192 -8.75 1.76 -11.64
N ARG A 193 -8.41 0.53 -11.24
CA ARG A 193 -7.93 0.22 -9.88
C ARG A 193 -6.83 1.17 -9.38
N LYS A 194 -5.80 1.42 -10.19
CA LYS A 194 -4.66 2.26 -9.76
C LYS A 194 -5.08 3.73 -9.60
N GLU A 195 -5.88 4.24 -10.53
CA GLU A 195 -6.41 5.60 -10.46
C GLU A 195 -7.38 5.75 -9.28
N LEU A 196 -8.29 4.79 -9.08
CA LEU A 196 -9.18 4.72 -7.93
C LEU A 196 -8.37 4.81 -6.63
N ASN A 197 -7.37 3.94 -6.47
CA ASN A 197 -6.55 3.90 -5.27
C ASN A 197 -5.79 5.22 -5.03
N LEU A 198 -5.11 5.75 -6.04
CA LEU A 198 -4.34 6.99 -5.88
C LEU A 198 -5.24 8.22 -5.69
N THR A 199 -6.42 8.25 -6.31
CA THR A 199 -7.40 9.33 -6.12
C THR A 199 -7.87 9.37 -4.67
N VAL A 200 -8.30 8.24 -4.10
CA VAL A 200 -8.75 8.21 -2.70
C VAL A 200 -7.60 8.45 -1.72
N THR A 201 -6.39 8.01 -2.06
CA THR A 201 -5.20 8.23 -1.24
C THR A 201 -4.75 9.68 -1.21
N GLY A 202 -4.72 10.34 -2.37
CA GLY A 202 -4.35 11.74 -2.50
C GLY A 202 -5.40 12.66 -1.87
N LEU A 203 -6.66 12.52 -2.31
CA LEU A 203 -7.75 13.34 -1.81
C LEU A 203 -8.06 13.10 -0.33
N GLY A 204 -8.04 11.85 0.13
CA GLY A 204 -8.29 11.54 1.55
C GLY A 204 -7.30 12.24 2.49
N GLN A 205 -6.04 12.36 2.09
CA GLN A 205 -5.06 13.13 2.85
C GLN A 205 -5.38 14.63 2.84
N LEU A 206 -5.55 15.22 1.65
CA LEU A 206 -5.79 16.66 1.51
C LEU A 206 -7.09 17.11 2.20
N LEU A 207 -8.13 16.27 2.15
CA LEU A 207 -9.47 16.61 2.64
C LEU A 207 -9.68 16.28 4.13
N TRP A 208 -8.92 15.36 4.72
CA TRP A 208 -9.16 14.93 6.11
C TRP A 208 -8.01 15.19 7.08
N LEU A 209 -6.75 15.28 6.63
CA LEU A 209 -5.65 15.59 7.55
C LEU A 209 -5.67 17.07 7.95
N PRO A 210 -5.68 17.42 9.25
CA PRO A 210 -5.76 18.81 9.72
C PRO A 210 -4.65 19.71 9.18
N LEU A 211 -3.46 19.13 8.92
CA LEU A 211 -2.32 19.86 8.38
C LEU A 211 -2.64 20.64 7.10
N PHE A 212 -3.55 20.15 6.26
CA PHE A 212 -3.88 20.77 4.98
C PHE A 212 -5.09 21.70 5.03
N GLU A 213 -5.73 21.86 6.19
CA GLU A 213 -7.01 22.56 6.32
C GLU A 213 -6.97 23.97 5.77
N ASP A 214 -6.00 24.77 6.21
CA ASP A 214 -5.90 26.18 5.82
C ASP A 214 -5.69 26.34 4.31
N VAL A 215 -4.72 25.61 3.73
CA VAL A 215 -4.34 25.80 2.31
C VAL A 215 -5.33 25.19 1.33
N VAL A 216 -5.98 24.08 1.69
CA VAL A 216 -6.97 23.44 0.80
C VAL A 216 -8.30 24.19 0.85
N SER A 217 -8.70 24.70 2.01
CA SER A 217 -9.97 25.43 2.17
C SER A 217 -9.97 26.81 1.48
N GLU A 218 -8.80 27.36 1.16
CA GLU A 218 -8.67 28.55 0.32
C GLU A 218 -9.07 28.31 -1.15
N ILE A 219 -9.02 27.05 -1.62
CA ILE A 219 -9.24 26.70 -3.03
C ILE A 219 -10.60 26.04 -3.24
N VAL A 220 -11.00 25.13 -2.33
CA VAL A 220 -12.20 24.31 -2.46
C VAL A 220 -12.96 24.22 -1.13
N PRO A 221 -14.27 23.93 -1.12
CA PRO A 221 -15.05 23.71 0.10
C PRO A 221 -14.67 22.38 0.77
N ARG A 222 -13.47 22.30 1.35
CA ARG A 222 -12.79 21.09 1.84
C ARG A 222 -13.71 20.15 2.63
N ALA A 223 -14.43 20.68 3.62
CA ALA A 223 -15.32 19.87 4.47
C ALA A 223 -16.48 19.24 3.68
N ALA A 224 -17.09 19.99 2.76
CA ALA A 224 -18.18 19.49 1.92
C ALA A 224 -17.69 18.41 0.94
N LEU A 225 -16.50 18.60 0.36
CA LEU A 225 -15.88 17.59 -0.50
C LEU A 225 -15.54 16.31 0.26
N GLY A 226 -14.96 16.46 1.46
CA GLY A 226 -14.64 15.35 2.34
C GLY A 226 -15.89 14.54 2.72
N ALA A 227 -17.01 15.21 3.01
CA ALA A 227 -18.28 14.56 3.31
C ALA A 227 -18.87 13.82 2.11
N ALA A 228 -18.86 14.43 0.92
CA ALA A 228 -19.35 13.79 -0.30
C ALA A 228 -18.53 12.54 -0.69
N LEU A 229 -17.22 12.59 -0.46
CA LEU A 229 -16.35 11.43 -0.69
C LEU A 229 -16.67 10.29 0.30
N ILE A 230 -16.89 10.61 1.58
CA ILE A 230 -17.30 9.64 2.61
C ILE A 230 -18.65 9.01 2.25
N GLU A 231 -19.63 9.80 1.82
CA GLU A 231 -20.96 9.29 1.45
C GLU A 231 -20.89 8.24 0.34
N VAL A 232 -20.16 8.51 -0.75
CA VAL A 232 -19.96 7.51 -1.82
C VAL A 232 -19.18 6.30 -1.30
N MET A 233 -18.16 6.51 -0.47
CA MET A 233 -17.37 5.40 0.10
C MET A 233 -18.21 4.48 0.97
N ASP A 234 -19.06 5.01 1.85
CA ASP A 234 -19.73 4.24 2.89
C ASP A 234 -21.06 3.65 2.39
N GLU A 235 -21.82 4.41 1.61
CA GLU A 235 -23.19 4.04 1.22
C GLU A 235 -23.23 3.30 -0.12
N GLU A 236 -22.33 3.63 -1.05
CA GLU A 236 -22.37 3.06 -2.41
C GLU A 236 -21.27 2.02 -2.66
N TRP A 237 -20.07 2.24 -2.10
CA TRP A 237 -18.88 1.48 -2.47
C TRP A 237 -18.43 0.45 -1.46
N GLN A 238 -18.58 0.67 -0.15
CA GLN A 238 -18.15 -0.32 0.84
C GLN A 238 -19.01 -1.57 0.69
N ASP A 239 -18.37 -2.72 0.46
CA ASP A 239 -19.12 -3.95 0.24
C ASP A 239 -19.73 -4.45 1.56
N PRO A 240 -21.08 -4.58 1.66
CA PRO A 240 -21.74 -4.99 2.89
C PRO A 240 -21.35 -6.38 3.38
N GLU A 241 -20.95 -7.27 2.47
CA GLU A 241 -20.59 -8.66 2.78
C GLU A 241 -19.20 -8.78 3.42
N THR A 242 -18.26 -7.96 2.97
CA THR A 242 -16.85 -8.07 3.33
C THR A 242 -16.34 -6.91 4.19
N GLY A 243 -17.05 -5.78 4.20
CA GLY A 243 -16.59 -4.53 4.81
C GLY A 243 -15.42 -3.88 4.07
N TYR A 244 -15.01 -4.41 2.91
CA TYR A 244 -13.88 -3.91 2.13
C TYR A 244 -14.32 -2.91 1.07
N TRP A 245 -13.34 -2.09 0.67
CA TRP A 245 -13.36 -1.36 -0.58
C TRP A 245 -12.45 -2.06 -1.58
N GLY A 246 -12.77 -1.96 -2.86
CA GLY A 246 -11.93 -2.50 -3.90
C GLY A 246 -12.34 -2.05 -5.29
N ALA A 247 -11.50 -2.33 -6.27
CA ALA A 247 -11.84 -2.10 -7.67
C ALA A 247 -12.83 -3.18 -8.12
N TRP A 248 -14.01 -2.77 -8.54
CA TRP A 248 -15.03 -3.69 -9.05
C TRP A 248 -14.88 -3.83 -10.56
N TYR A 249 -15.39 -4.93 -11.10
CA TYR A 249 -15.26 -5.25 -12.51
C TYR A 249 -16.60 -5.66 -13.08
N GLU A 250 -16.98 -5.09 -14.22
CA GLU A 250 -18.09 -5.64 -15.00
C GLU A 250 -17.58 -6.83 -15.82
N ALA A 251 -18.18 -8.00 -15.60
CA ALA A 251 -17.94 -9.19 -16.39
C ALA A 251 -18.66 -9.12 -17.75
N ASP A 252 -18.33 -10.03 -18.67
CA ASP A 252 -18.89 -10.04 -20.04
C ASP A 252 -20.43 -10.21 -20.05
N ASP A 253 -20.98 -10.87 -19.04
CA ASP A 253 -22.42 -11.07 -18.83
C ASP A 253 -23.12 -9.86 -18.17
N GLY A 254 -22.39 -8.76 -17.90
CA GLY A 254 -22.89 -7.55 -17.25
C GLY A 254 -22.92 -7.62 -15.72
N ARG A 255 -22.52 -8.74 -15.11
CA ARG A 255 -22.46 -8.87 -13.65
C ARG A 255 -21.29 -8.07 -13.07
N ILE A 256 -21.51 -7.44 -11.92
CA ILE A 256 -20.45 -6.77 -11.16
C ILE A 256 -19.74 -7.77 -10.24
N VAL A 257 -18.45 -7.94 -10.46
CA VAL A 257 -17.52 -8.67 -9.60
C VAL A 257 -16.84 -7.66 -8.67
N LYS A 258 -17.25 -7.68 -7.40
CA LYS A 258 -16.60 -6.92 -6.33
C LYS A 258 -15.32 -7.61 -5.86
N THR A 259 -14.34 -6.83 -5.40
CA THR A 259 -13.06 -7.33 -4.91
C THR A 259 -12.72 -6.74 -3.54
N GLU A 260 -11.95 -7.49 -2.75
CA GLU A 260 -11.49 -7.09 -1.42
C GLU A 260 -10.05 -6.53 -1.50
N ASP A 261 -9.89 -5.27 -1.90
CA ASP A 261 -8.57 -4.69 -2.12
C ASP A 261 -7.91 -4.21 -0.83
N LEU A 262 -6.79 -4.84 -0.45
CA LEU A 262 -6.07 -4.54 0.78
C LEU A 262 -5.54 -3.10 0.82
N SER A 263 -4.95 -2.62 -0.27
CA SER A 263 -4.30 -1.30 -0.29
C SER A 263 -5.33 -0.18 -0.26
N ILE A 264 -6.40 -0.29 -1.05
CA ILE A 264 -7.48 0.70 -1.04
C ILE A 264 -8.13 0.75 0.35
N THR A 265 -8.45 -0.42 0.92
CA THR A 265 -9.06 -0.51 2.25
C THR A 265 -8.13 0.08 3.31
N PHE A 266 -6.84 -0.23 3.27
CA PHE A 266 -5.84 0.34 4.16
C PHE A 266 -5.83 1.88 4.13
N HIS A 267 -5.83 2.49 2.95
CA HIS A 267 -5.79 3.94 2.82
C HIS A 267 -7.04 4.60 3.40
N ILE A 268 -8.23 4.09 3.10
CA ILE A 268 -9.50 4.62 3.62
C ILE A 268 -9.55 4.51 5.15
N VAL A 269 -9.25 3.33 5.69
CA VAL A 269 -9.22 3.09 7.14
C VAL A 269 -8.19 4.00 7.82
N SER A 270 -7.01 4.16 7.21
CA SER A 270 -5.92 4.95 7.80
C SER A 270 -6.23 6.44 7.87
N TYR A 271 -6.74 7.04 6.79
CA TYR A 271 -7.02 8.48 6.77
C TYR A 271 -8.26 8.87 7.58
N ARG A 272 -9.13 7.89 7.87
CA ARG A 272 -10.26 8.04 8.79
C ARG A 272 -9.94 7.57 10.21
N SER A 273 -8.69 7.25 10.51
CA SER A 273 -8.25 6.81 11.85
C SER A 273 -9.07 5.64 12.41
N GLY A 274 -9.48 4.70 11.56
CA GLY A 274 -10.31 3.56 11.94
C GLY A 274 -11.81 3.85 12.04
N ASP A 275 -12.25 5.11 11.95
CA ASP A 275 -13.67 5.47 12.00
C ASP A 275 -14.35 5.21 10.66
N VAL A 276 -14.72 3.95 10.45
CA VAL A 276 -15.36 3.45 9.23
C VAL A 276 -16.54 2.53 9.55
N PRO A 277 -17.51 2.36 8.63
CA PRO A 277 -18.59 1.41 8.83
C PRO A 277 -18.09 -0.04 8.73
N ARG A 278 -18.91 -0.99 9.18
CA ARG A 278 -18.73 -2.45 8.98
C ARG A 278 -17.38 -3.03 9.45
N ARG A 279 -16.76 -2.44 10.48
CA ARG A 279 -15.47 -2.87 11.06
C ARG A 279 -15.39 -4.36 11.39
N GLU A 280 -16.49 -4.94 11.88
CA GLU A 280 -16.58 -6.38 12.16
C GLU A 280 -16.38 -7.24 10.91
N LYS A 281 -17.04 -6.90 9.79
CA LYS A 281 -16.85 -7.62 8.52
C LYS A 281 -15.47 -7.38 7.93
N LEU A 282 -14.97 -6.14 8.05
CA LEU A 282 -13.62 -5.79 7.61
C LEU A 282 -12.56 -6.67 8.30
N ILE A 283 -12.61 -6.84 9.62
CA ILE A 283 -11.60 -7.67 10.30
C ILE A 283 -11.73 -9.16 9.95
N GLU A 284 -12.96 -9.68 9.81
CA GLU A 284 -13.19 -11.05 9.34
C GLU A 284 -12.54 -11.28 7.96
N THR A 285 -12.82 -10.39 7.01
CA THR A 285 -12.27 -10.44 5.66
C THR A 285 -10.75 -10.30 5.64
N LEU A 286 -10.19 -9.41 6.45
CA LEU A 286 -8.74 -9.26 6.57
C LEU A 286 -8.10 -10.59 6.90
N PHE A 287 -8.60 -11.30 7.90
CA PHE A 287 -8.04 -12.59 8.29
C PHE A 287 -8.31 -13.72 7.29
N LEU A 288 -9.44 -13.71 6.59
CA LEU A 288 -9.78 -14.71 5.59
C LEU A 288 -8.98 -14.56 4.29
N THR A 289 -8.49 -13.37 3.98
CA THR A 289 -7.66 -13.08 2.80
C THR A 289 -6.16 -13.27 3.02
N ARG A 290 -5.75 -13.75 4.20
CA ARG A 290 -4.35 -13.98 4.59
C ARG A 290 -3.50 -14.68 3.51
N GLU A 291 -4.00 -15.79 2.98
CA GLU A 291 -3.24 -16.62 2.02
C GLU A 291 -3.42 -16.20 0.57
N ARG A 292 -4.17 -15.14 0.29
CA ARG A 292 -4.47 -14.72 -1.07
C ARG A 292 -3.35 -13.83 -1.63
N PRO A 293 -3.13 -13.85 -2.96
CA PRO A 293 -2.21 -12.93 -3.60
C PRO A 293 -2.71 -11.48 -3.52
N TYR A 294 -1.77 -10.56 -3.35
CA TYR A 294 -1.98 -9.13 -3.49
C TYR A 294 -2.50 -8.82 -4.92
N PRO A 295 -3.47 -7.89 -5.07
CA PRO A 295 -3.98 -6.97 -4.06
C PRO A 295 -5.13 -7.48 -3.19
N TYR A 296 -5.61 -8.70 -3.39
CA TYR A 296 -6.80 -9.24 -2.73
C TYR A 296 -6.48 -10.09 -1.49
N GLY A 297 -5.27 -9.90 -0.96
CA GLY A 297 -4.70 -10.63 0.14
C GLY A 297 -3.30 -10.14 0.46
N TRP A 298 -2.65 -10.84 1.39
CA TRP A 298 -1.41 -10.36 1.99
C TRP A 298 -0.17 -10.83 1.23
N GLN A 299 -0.32 -11.84 0.36
CA GLN A 299 0.83 -12.51 -0.23
C GLN A 299 1.37 -11.81 -1.49
N ASP A 300 2.68 -11.67 -1.60
CA ASP A 300 3.37 -11.23 -2.80
C ASP A 300 4.28 -12.37 -3.32
N ARG A 301 3.98 -12.89 -4.51
CA ARG A 301 4.68 -14.05 -5.13
C ARG A 301 4.83 -15.26 -4.18
N GLY A 302 3.79 -15.58 -3.41
CA GLY A 302 3.81 -16.67 -2.42
C GLY A 302 4.57 -16.35 -1.12
N THR A 303 5.00 -15.10 -0.94
CA THR A 303 5.65 -14.59 0.27
C THR A 303 4.89 -13.38 0.83
N GLN A 304 5.47 -12.62 1.76
CA GLN A 304 4.88 -11.38 2.29
C GLN A 304 5.98 -10.32 2.26
N ASN A 305 5.77 -9.22 1.53
CA ASN A 305 6.67 -8.07 1.60
C ASN A 305 6.28 -7.17 2.79
N THR A 306 7.19 -6.30 3.22
CA THR A 306 6.99 -5.45 4.41
C THR A 306 5.96 -4.34 4.19
N HIS A 307 5.64 -3.98 2.95
CA HIS A 307 4.59 -3.01 2.63
C HIS A 307 3.20 -3.58 2.92
N HIS A 308 2.83 -4.71 2.31
CA HIS A 308 1.48 -5.28 2.50
C HIS A 308 1.25 -5.68 3.95
N THR A 309 2.29 -6.16 4.64
CA THR A 309 2.18 -6.50 6.06
C THR A 309 2.15 -5.28 6.97
N TYR A 310 2.75 -4.15 6.57
CA TYR A 310 2.54 -2.87 7.24
C TYR A 310 1.07 -2.45 7.17
N ASP A 311 0.45 -2.56 6.00
CA ASP A 311 -0.97 -2.25 5.81
C ASP A 311 -1.86 -3.10 6.74
N VAL A 312 -1.60 -4.41 6.80
CA VAL A 312 -2.32 -5.35 7.68
C VAL A 312 -2.18 -4.96 9.15
N VAL A 313 -0.94 -4.74 9.63
CA VAL A 313 -0.70 -4.38 11.04
C VAL A 313 -1.41 -3.09 11.40
N ARG A 314 -1.36 -2.10 10.51
CA ARG A 314 -1.96 -0.79 10.76
C ARG A 314 -3.49 -0.83 10.72
N ILE A 315 -4.11 -1.61 9.84
CA ILE A 315 -5.56 -1.86 9.90
C ILE A 315 -5.93 -2.47 11.26
N ILE A 316 -5.22 -3.53 11.68
CA ILE A 316 -5.47 -4.21 12.96
C ILE A 316 -5.34 -3.24 14.14
N GLU A 317 -4.31 -2.39 14.14
CA GLU A 317 -4.11 -1.36 15.16
C GLU A 317 -5.31 -0.42 15.26
N LEU A 318 -5.77 0.09 14.12
CA LEU A 318 -6.83 1.10 14.04
C LEU A 318 -8.19 0.55 14.48
N VAL A 319 -8.46 -0.73 14.26
CA VAL A 319 -9.72 -1.39 14.69
C VAL A 319 -9.54 -2.19 15.99
N TRP A 320 -8.36 -2.18 16.61
CA TRP A 320 -8.04 -2.96 17.81
C TRP A 320 -9.05 -2.77 18.97
N PRO A 321 -9.53 -1.54 19.26
CA PRO A 321 -10.51 -1.32 20.32
C PRO A 321 -11.81 -2.12 20.12
N ASP A 322 -12.19 -2.36 18.87
CA ASP A 322 -13.44 -3.05 18.50
C ASP A 322 -13.29 -4.57 18.44
N LEU A 323 -12.06 -5.09 18.46
CA LEU A 323 -11.81 -6.52 18.34
C LEU A 323 -12.21 -7.27 19.61
N ASP A 324 -12.91 -8.40 19.43
CA ASP A 324 -13.20 -9.33 20.51
C ASP A 324 -11.95 -10.12 20.98
N ALA A 325 -12.11 -10.95 22.01
CA ALA A 325 -11.00 -11.72 22.57
C ALA A 325 -10.39 -12.72 21.57
N TYR A 326 -11.20 -13.35 20.73
CA TYR A 326 -10.77 -14.32 19.72
C TYR A 326 -10.03 -13.62 18.57
N GLN A 327 -10.59 -12.53 18.05
CA GLN A 327 -9.99 -11.69 17.02
C GLN A 327 -8.65 -11.10 17.49
N ARG A 328 -8.56 -10.62 18.75
CA ARG A 328 -7.30 -10.16 19.33
C ARG A 328 -6.28 -11.29 19.47
N ALA A 329 -6.70 -12.50 19.85
CA ALA A 329 -5.79 -13.65 19.91
C ALA A 329 -5.24 -14.02 18.52
N ARG A 330 -6.11 -14.03 17.50
CA ARG A 330 -5.71 -14.26 16.10
C ARG A 330 -4.78 -13.17 15.58
N ALA A 331 -5.13 -11.89 15.78
CA ALA A 331 -4.30 -10.75 15.43
C ALA A 331 -2.89 -10.83 16.05
N ARG A 332 -2.80 -11.17 17.35
CA ARG A 332 -1.50 -11.36 18.01
C ARG A 332 -0.65 -12.43 17.34
N ALA A 333 -1.25 -13.58 17.03
CA ALA A 333 -0.54 -14.66 16.35
C ALA A 333 -0.01 -14.22 14.97
N GLU A 334 -0.82 -13.50 14.20
CA GLU A 334 -0.40 -12.98 12.89
C GLU A 334 0.69 -11.93 13.00
N ILE A 335 0.61 -10.99 13.95
CA ILE A 335 1.64 -9.96 14.14
C ILE A 335 2.98 -10.61 14.54
N VAL A 336 2.97 -11.66 15.36
CA VAL A 336 4.19 -12.44 15.69
C VAL A 336 4.81 -13.06 14.42
N ILE A 337 3.99 -13.65 13.56
CA ILE A 337 4.45 -14.25 12.30
C ILE A 337 5.03 -13.17 11.37
N ILE A 338 4.30 -12.06 11.19
CA ILE A 338 4.71 -10.92 10.36
C ILE A 338 6.06 -10.37 10.84
N LEU A 339 6.21 -10.08 12.14
CA LEU A 339 7.46 -9.58 12.71
C LEU A 339 8.61 -10.58 12.54
N SER A 340 8.34 -11.86 12.78
CA SER A 340 9.34 -12.92 12.63
C SER A 340 9.85 -13.00 11.19
N ARG A 341 8.97 -12.86 10.19
CA ARG A 341 9.34 -12.84 8.78
C ARG A 341 10.10 -11.57 8.42
N ALA A 342 9.63 -10.41 8.86
CA ALA A 342 10.30 -9.13 8.61
C ALA A 342 11.75 -9.17 9.12
N LEU A 343 11.97 -9.67 10.35
CA LEU A 343 13.28 -9.72 10.99
C LEU A 343 14.22 -10.82 10.46
N ARG A 344 13.69 -11.89 9.85
CA ARG A 344 14.49 -13.04 9.41
C ARG A 344 14.65 -13.18 7.91
N ILE A 345 13.74 -12.61 7.13
CA ILE A 345 13.67 -12.78 5.68
C ILE A 345 13.87 -11.43 4.98
N ALA A 346 13.10 -10.42 5.37
CA ALA A 346 13.15 -9.12 4.69
C ALA A 346 14.37 -8.29 5.10
N LEU A 347 14.69 -8.27 6.40
CA LEU A 347 15.86 -7.59 6.96
C LEU A 347 17.11 -8.46 6.85
N GLN A 348 18.10 -7.97 6.12
CA GLN A 348 19.40 -8.60 5.93
C GLN A 348 20.31 -8.41 7.15
N GLN A 349 21.38 -9.21 7.21
CA GLN A 349 22.33 -9.15 8.33
C GLN A 349 23.03 -7.79 8.46
N ASP A 350 23.28 -7.10 7.36
CA ASP A 350 23.91 -5.78 7.31
C ASP A 350 22.96 -4.63 7.70
N GLY A 351 21.66 -4.90 7.89
CA GLY A 351 20.64 -3.90 8.18
C GLY A 351 19.88 -3.38 6.95
N SER A 352 20.19 -3.87 5.75
CA SER A 352 19.44 -3.54 4.54
C SER A 352 18.12 -4.32 4.43
N PHE A 353 17.15 -3.76 3.72
CA PHE A 353 15.93 -4.47 3.31
C PHE A 353 16.05 -4.90 1.84
N ASP A 354 15.53 -6.08 1.50
CA ASP A 354 15.49 -6.55 0.11
C ASP A 354 14.68 -5.58 -0.79
N PRO A 355 15.31 -4.93 -1.79
CA PRO A 355 14.64 -3.97 -2.66
C PRO A 355 13.93 -4.64 -3.85
N ALA A 356 14.11 -5.93 -4.10
CA ALA A 356 13.57 -6.60 -5.29
C ALA A 356 12.04 -6.47 -5.48
N PRO A 357 11.21 -6.40 -4.42
CA PRO A 357 9.77 -6.17 -4.57
C PRO A 357 9.36 -4.71 -4.85
N TYR A 358 10.31 -3.75 -4.82
CA TYR A 358 10.04 -2.31 -4.78
C TYR A 358 10.56 -1.58 -6.02
N ASN A 359 10.09 -0.35 -6.22
CA ASN A 359 10.55 0.51 -7.33
C ASN A 359 11.80 1.33 -6.94
N SER A 360 12.19 1.35 -5.66
CA SER A 360 13.42 1.97 -5.19
C SER A 360 13.95 1.35 -3.90
N VAL A 361 15.23 1.55 -3.62
CA VAL A 361 15.86 1.14 -2.35
C VAL A 361 15.25 1.90 -1.16
N ALA A 362 15.02 3.21 -1.32
CA ALA A 362 14.43 4.04 -0.26
C ALA A 362 13.04 3.56 0.16
N GLU A 363 12.23 3.09 -0.79
CA GLU A 363 10.91 2.50 -0.54
C GLU A 363 11.00 1.24 0.32
N ALA A 364 11.95 0.35 0.04
CA ALA A 364 12.17 -0.86 0.82
C ALA A 364 12.49 -0.55 2.30
N TYR A 365 13.37 0.43 2.54
CA TYR A 365 13.66 0.91 3.90
C TYR A 365 12.43 1.53 4.56
N TYR A 366 11.68 2.37 3.86
CA TYR A 366 10.52 3.04 4.42
C TYR A 366 9.48 2.05 4.93
N PHE A 367 9.09 1.07 4.12
CA PHE A 367 8.09 0.08 4.54
C PHE A 367 8.64 -0.90 5.57
N GLY A 368 9.91 -1.31 5.44
CA GLY A 368 10.56 -2.15 6.45
C GLY A 368 10.56 -1.50 7.83
N VAL A 369 10.98 -0.24 7.93
CA VAL A 369 10.99 0.53 9.18
C VAL A 369 9.57 0.84 9.65
N SER A 370 8.66 1.21 8.76
CA SER A 370 7.27 1.54 9.12
C SER A 370 6.53 0.35 9.69
N LEU A 371 6.76 -0.87 9.18
CA LEU A 371 6.24 -2.10 9.77
C LEU A 371 6.75 -2.30 11.21
N LEU A 372 8.06 -2.18 11.42
CA LEU A 372 8.65 -2.37 12.75
C LEU A 372 8.21 -1.29 13.76
N ASP A 373 7.97 -0.07 13.27
CA ASP A 373 7.42 1.04 14.05
C ASP A 373 5.95 0.78 14.43
N ALA A 374 5.09 0.50 13.46
CA ALA A 374 3.65 0.28 13.67
C ALA A 374 3.35 -0.97 14.52
N ALA A 375 4.15 -2.03 14.40
CA ALA A 375 4.01 -3.22 15.23
C ALA A 375 4.54 -3.03 16.66
N GLY A 376 5.11 -1.86 16.99
CA GLY A 376 5.71 -1.58 18.31
C GLY A 376 6.97 -2.39 18.62
N TYR A 377 7.71 -2.80 17.58
CA TYR A 377 9.02 -3.44 17.74
C TYR A 377 10.09 -2.39 18.11
N LEU A 378 10.10 -1.26 17.39
CA LEU A 378 11.02 -0.15 17.65
C LEU A 378 10.62 0.64 18.90
N ASP A 379 9.31 0.85 19.10
CA ASP A 379 8.75 1.67 20.17
C ASP A 379 7.70 0.87 20.97
N PRO A 380 7.94 0.54 22.25
CA PRO A 380 6.97 -0.16 23.09
C PRO A 380 5.66 0.58 23.29
N GLU A 381 5.65 1.92 23.23
CA GLU A 381 4.43 2.70 23.46
C GLU A 381 3.40 2.49 22.36
N LYS A 382 3.87 2.15 21.15
CA LYS A 382 3.02 1.76 20.02
C LYS A 382 2.57 0.30 20.05
N ARG A 383 2.99 -0.49 21.05
CA ARG A 383 2.73 -1.94 21.08
C ARG A 383 1.38 -2.29 21.68
N PHE A 384 0.33 -2.09 20.90
CA PHE A 384 -1.06 -2.34 21.29
C PHE A 384 -1.41 -3.84 21.50
N TRP A 385 -0.67 -4.76 20.89
CA TRP A 385 -1.04 -6.18 20.84
C TRP A 385 -0.35 -7.05 21.91
N ALA A 386 0.79 -6.63 22.46
CA ALA A 386 1.59 -7.43 23.40
C ALA A 386 2.37 -6.58 24.40
N GLU A 387 1.67 -5.79 25.22
CA GLU A 387 2.22 -4.84 26.19
C GLU A 387 3.40 -5.39 27.02
N LYS A 388 3.32 -6.65 27.47
CA LYS A 388 4.33 -7.27 28.34
C LYS A 388 5.54 -7.85 27.61
N TRP A 389 5.52 -7.94 26.27
CA TRP A 389 6.63 -8.52 25.50
C TRP A 389 7.83 -7.58 25.48
N LYS A 390 9.06 -8.12 25.63
CA LYS A 390 10.29 -7.35 25.45
C LYS A 390 11.09 -7.86 24.25
N PHE A 391 11.49 -6.95 23.36
CA PHE A 391 12.34 -7.25 22.22
C PHE A 391 13.79 -6.86 22.52
N GLU A 392 14.54 -7.76 23.16
CA GLU A 392 15.93 -7.50 23.60
C GLU A 392 16.85 -7.08 22.44
N ALA A 393 16.64 -7.63 21.24
CA ALA A 393 17.44 -7.32 20.07
C ALA A 393 17.12 -5.95 19.43
N ARG A 394 16.06 -5.24 19.85
CA ARG A 394 15.54 -4.04 19.18
C ARG A 394 16.61 -2.96 18.97
N THR A 395 17.44 -2.70 19.99
CA THR A 395 18.44 -1.63 19.94
C THR A 395 19.52 -1.94 18.92
N ARG A 396 19.96 -3.21 18.88
CA ARG A 396 20.94 -3.69 17.90
C ARG A 396 20.37 -3.72 16.48
N THR A 397 19.10 -4.07 16.33
CA THR A 397 18.38 -4.03 15.05
C THR A 397 18.24 -2.59 14.55
N ARG A 398 17.80 -1.66 15.40
CA ARG A 398 17.68 -0.23 15.07
C ARG A 398 19.03 0.35 14.65
N ALA A 399 20.09 0.09 15.41
CA ALA A 399 21.43 0.62 15.13
C ALA A 399 21.98 0.17 13.76
N ARG A 400 21.83 -1.12 13.38
CA ARG A 400 22.31 -1.58 12.07
C ARG A 400 21.52 -1.00 10.90
N ILE A 401 20.21 -0.80 11.05
CA ILE A 401 19.38 -0.18 10.00
C ILE A 401 19.80 1.29 9.82
N ILE A 402 20.00 2.02 10.92
CA ILE A 402 20.49 3.41 10.89
C ILE A 402 21.83 3.47 10.15
N ALA A 403 22.82 2.69 10.57
CA ALA A 403 24.15 2.70 9.97
C ALA A 403 24.10 2.45 8.45
N ARG A 404 23.31 1.46 8.02
CA ARG A 404 23.20 1.12 6.59
C ARG A 404 22.46 2.18 5.78
N LEU A 405 21.47 2.84 6.39
CA LEU A 405 20.69 3.89 5.73
C LEU A 405 21.47 5.20 5.65
N GLU A 406 22.31 5.51 6.63
CA GLU A 406 23.28 6.62 6.59
C GLU A 406 24.35 6.39 5.51
N GLU A 407 24.84 5.15 5.35
CA GLU A 407 25.78 4.80 4.27
C GLU A 407 25.21 4.97 2.86
N LEU A 408 23.88 4.88 2.69
CA LEU A 408 23.23 5.07 1.40
C LEU A 408 23.34 6.52 0.91
N ASP A 409 23.54 7.49 1.83
CA ASP A 409 23.60 8.93 1.57
C ASP A 409 22.50 9.43 0.62
N SER A 410 21.27 8.91 0.81
CA SER A 410 20.16 9.17 -0.10
C SER A 410 19.37 10.38 0.33
N ASP A 411 19.25 11.35 -0.57
CA ASP A 411 18.35 12.49 -0.41
C ASP A 411 16.87 12.14 -0.59
N ALA A 412 16.55 10.88 -0.90
CA ALA A 412 15.19 10.42 -1.13
C ALA A 412 14.28 10.66 0.10
N PRO A 413 13.09 11.27 -0.08
CA PRO A 413 12.17 11.57 1.02
C PRO A 413 11.80 10.35 1.87
N MET A 414 11.63 9.18 1.24
CA MET A 414 11.32 7.92 1.93
C MET A 414 12.47 7.44 2.84
N ALA A 415 13.72 7.61 2.45
CA ALA A 415 14.88 7.29 3.29
C ALA A 415 14.93 8.22 4.50
N LYS A 416 14.74 9.52 4.30
CA LYS A 416 14.65 10.52 5.38
C LYS A 416 13.48 10.21 6.33
N ALA A 417 12.32 9.81 5.81
CA ALA A 417 11.17 9.42 6.62
C ALA A 417 11.45 8.16 7.46
N ALA A 418 12.15 7.17 6.91
CA ALA A 418 12.58 5.99 7.65
C ALA A 418 13.56 6.37 8.78
N LEU A 419 14.57 7.22 8.51
CA LEU A 419 15.49 7.72 9.54
C LEU A 419 14.75 8.46 10.66
N ARG A 420 13.79 9.35 10.34
CA ARG A 420 12.97 10.04 11.36
C ARG A 420 12.28 9.06 12.30
N LYS A 421 11.72 7.95 11.78
CA LYS A 421 11.09 6.89 12.60
C LYS A 421 12.11 6.15 13.49
N LEU A 422 13.32 5.94 12.99
CA LEU A 422 14.39 5.25 13.73
C LEU A 422 15.00 6.13 14.84
N TYR A 423 15.15 7.44 14.59
CA TYR A 423 15.70 8.39 15.55
C TYR A 423 14.69 8.87 16.59
N LYS A 424 13.37 8.69 16.37
CA LYS A 424 12.37 8.97 17.42
C LYS A 424 12.77 8.21 18.69
N SER A 425 13.30 8.98 19.65
CA SER A 425 13.51 8.58 21.03
C SER A 425 12.14 8.52 21.70
N PRO A 426 11.89 7.58 22.63
CA PRO A 426 10.72 7.62 23.51
C PRO A 426 10.51 8.96 24.24
N GLU A 427 11.50 9.86 24.25
CA GLU A 427 11.49 11.10 25.02
C GLU A 427 11.10 12.38 24.24
N GLN A 428 10.75 12.30 22.95
CA GLN A 428 10.50 13.51 22.14
C GLN A 428 9.24 13.40 21.27
N ALA A 429 8.06 13.41 21.91
CA ALA A 429 6.76 13.52 21.26
C ALA A 429 6.07 14.86 21.61
N PHE A 430 6.06 15.80 20.66
CA PHE A 430 5.03 16.83 20.47
C PHE A 430 4.84 17.04 18.98
#